data_AF-A0A934HBL0-F1
#
_entry.id   AF-A0A934HBL0-F1
#
_cell.length_a   1.000
_cell.length_b   1.000
_cell.length_c   1.000
_cell.angle_alpha   90.00
_cell.angle_beta   90.00
_cell.angle_gamma   90.00
#
_symmetry.space_group_name_H-M   'P 1'
#
loop_
_entity.id
_entity.type
_entity.pdbx_description
1 polymer ?
#
loop_
_entity_poly.entity_id
_entity_poly.type
_entity_poly.pdbx_seq_one_letter_code
_entity_poly.pdbx_strand_id
1 'polypeptide(L)'
;MGPEDVAAAVTALLGTPVPEGSTGSVPWYLLALDERSKAVKQLAFAAQRVALADAYLFSLKMGTSEEHVVNDLAMSRSALNVGNLTGAYRLATNAMAQADLAMAKAKAAKLQKDRWRRTPLVALALAPLLATTLGVLAVLLNRYRPIRALRLFPPSALWLDSSPGRFAVALTGFGAAITAGLLATQSGSSVYWQPGGWPTTALERMLGVASWSLILSSLALGFYLFRERVEPGEFFRLGLLLSTWLIYLELVPVLLLYWRDGLRLTWYIPDAWVLWLWPTALTLLFALAAAAVVVPPVVAAFYALAWSSNSDNRKL
;
A
#
# COMPACT_ATOMS: atom_id res chain seq x y z
N MET A 1 8.71 15.33 -21.35
CA MET A 1 8.50 16.54 -20.54
C MET A 1 7.31 16.26 -19.64
N GLY A 2 7.55 16.14 -18.34
CA GLY A 2 6.50 15.83 -17.38
C GLY A 2 5.63 17.05 -17.10
N PRO A 3 4.41 16.88 -16.56
CA PRO A 3 3.60 18.01 -16.08
C PRO A 3 4.35 18.87 -15.03
N GLU A 4 5.27 18.28 -14.26
CA GLU A 4 6.15 19.00 -13.32
C GLU A 4 7.12 20.00 -13.98
N ASP A 5 7.57 19.74 -15.21
CA ASP A 5 8.49 20.62 -15.94
C ASP A 5 7.78 21.88 -16.46
N VAL A 6 6.49 21.74 -16.80
CA VAL A 6 5.66 22.85 -17.31
C VAL A 6 5.42 23.88 -16.22
N ALA A 7 5.10 23.44 -15.00
CA ALA A 7 4.91 24.33 -13.87
C ALA A 7 6.19 25.14 -13.56
N ALA A 8 7.34 24.46 -13.52
CA ALA A 8 8.64 25.10 -13.29
C ALA A 8 8.99 26.13 -14.38
N ALA A 9 8.72 25.80 -15.65
CA ALA A 9 8.93 26.71 -16.78
C ALA A 9 8.07 27.97 -16.68
N VAL A 10 6.78 27.81 -16.36
CA VAL A 10 5.84 28.93 -16.22
C VAL A 10 6.25 29.84 -15.06
N THR A 11 6.64 29.28 -13.91
CA THR A 11 7.09 30.08 -12.77
C THR A 11 8.38 30.83 -13.05
N ALA A 12 9.33 30.20 -13.76
CA ALA A 12 10.56 30.86 -14.18
C ALA A 12 10.32 32.00 -15.18
N LEU A 13 9.28 31.89 -16.02
CA LEU A 13 8.89 32.93 -16.96
C LEU A 13 8.20 34.12 -16.26
N LEU A 14 7.32 33.82 -15.30
CA LEU A 14 6.52 34.82 -14.58
C LEU A 14 7.27 35.48 -13.42
N GLY A 15 8.43 34.95 -13.02
CA GLY A 15 9.17 35.43 -11.85
C GLY A 15 8.45 35.16 -10.53
N THR A 16 7.43 34.30 -10.55
CA THR A 16 6.66 33.90 -9.36
C THR A 16 7.41 32.82 -8.59
N PRO A 17 7.25 32.76 -7.25
CA PRO A 17 7.84 31.70 -6.45
C PRO A 17 7.36 30.32 -6.95
N VAL A 18 8.29 29.38 -7.00
CA VAL A 18 8.06 28.04 -7.51
C VAL A 18 7.22 27.25 -6.51
N PRO A 19 6.09 26.63 -6.93
CA PRO A 19 5.23 25.89 -6.02
C PRO A 19 5.99 24.72 -5.40
N GLU A 20 5.74 24.44 -4.13
CA GLU A 20 6.44 23.40 -3.35
C GLU A 20 6.39 22.00 -4.00
N GLY A 21 5.41 21.76 -4.88
CA GLY A 21 5.23 20.51 -5.60
C GLY A 21 6.05 20.35 -6.88
N SER A 22 6.63 21.42 -7.47
CA SER A 22 7.40 21.27 -8.71
C SER A 22 8.86 20.93 -8.39
N THR A 23 9.23 19.69 -8.69
CA THR A 23 10.60 19.19 -8.69
C THR A 23 11.22 19.15 -10.08
N GLY A 24 10.46 19.57 -11.11
CA GLY A 24 10.90 19.57 -12.50
C GLY A 24 12.07 20.54 -12.75
N SER A 25 12.90 20.20 -13.74
CA SER A 25 13.97 21.09 -14.19
C SER A 25 13.43 22.11 -15.17
N VAL A 26 13.84 23.38 -15.04
CA VAL A 26 13.43 24.41 -16.02
C VAL A 26 14.06 24.07 -17.38
N PRO A 27 13.25 23.88 -18.43
CA PRO A 27 13.73 23.56 -19.78
C PRO A 27 14.30 24.81 -20.46
N TRP A 28 15.47 25.29 -20.01
CA TRP A 28 16.06 26.55 -20.50
C TRP A 28 16.26 26.64 -22.01
N TYR A 29 16.33 25.49 -22.69
CA TYR A 29 16.42 25.41 -24.15
C TYR A 29 15.15 25.91 -24.85
N LEU A 30 13.98 25.86 -24.20
CA LEU A 30 12.72 26.35 -24.76
C LEU A 30 12.56 27.87 -24.67
N LEU A 31 13.30 28.53 -23.77
CA LEU A 31 13.13 29.96 -23.50
C LEU A 31 13.98 30.87 -24.42
N ALA A 32 14.78 30.31 -25.33
CA ALA A 32 15.63 31.03 -26.29
C ALA A 32 16.45 32.19 -25.68
N LEU A 33 16.89 32.04 -24.43
CA LEU A 33 17.65 33.07 -23.69
C LEU A 33 19.14 33.06 -24.09
N ASP A 34 19.77 34.24 -24.06
CA ASP A 34 21.23 34.36 -24.11
C ASP A 34 21.89 33.75 -22.86
N GLU A 35 23.17 33.40 -22.95
CA GLU A 35 23.88 32.70 -21.87
C GLU A 35 23.93 33.48 -20.56
N ARG A 36 24.03 34.81 -20.64
CA ARG A 36 24.06 35.66 -19.45
C ARG A 36 22.71 35.68 -18.76
N SER A 37 21.62 35.87 -19.52
CA SER A 37 20.26 35.78 -18.98
C SER A 37 19.96 34.41 -18.40
N LYS A 38 20.44 33.32 -19.02
CA LYS A 38 20.34 31.96 -18.46
C LYS A 38 21.05 31.83 -17.13
N ALA A 39 22.30 32.28 -17.03
CA ALA A 39 23.08 32.21 -15.79
C ALA A 39 22.44 33.04 -14.66
N VAL A 40 21.98 34.26 -14.95
CA VAL A 40 21.30 35.13 -13.98
C VAL A 40 20.00 34.49 -13.47
N LYS A 41 19.15 34.00 -14.37
CA LYS A 41 17.88 33.37 -13.99
C LYS A 41 18.09 32.06 -13.23
N GLN A 42 19.08 31.25 -13.63
CA GLN A 42 19.43 30.02 -12.91
C GLN A 42 19.97 30.33 -11.50
N LEU A 43 20.79 31.37 -11.34
CA LEU A 43 21.26 31.81 -10.02
C LEU A 43 20.09 32.28 -9.13
N ALA A 44 19.18 33.08 -9.68
CA ALA A 44 17.99 33.52 -8.95
C ALA A 44 17.10 32.34 -8.54
N PHE A 45 16.90 31.37 -9.44
CA PHE A 45 16.12 30.17 -9.16
C PHE A 45 16.79 29.28 -8.09
N ALA A 46 18.10 29.08 -8.18
CA ALA A 46 18.87 28.36 -7.17
C ALA A 46 18.77 29.04 -5.80
N ALA A 47 18.88 30.37 -5.74
CA ALA A 47 18.73 31.13 -4.50
C ALA A 47 17.34 30.95 -3.86
N GLN A 48 16.28 30.98 -4.67
CA GLN A 48 14.92 30.71 -4.20
C GLN A 48 14.77 29.27 -3.66
N ARG A 49 15.36 28.27 -4.34
CA ARG A 49 15.30 26.88 -3.90
C ARG A 49 16.07 26.62 -2.61
N VAL A 50 17.24 27.24 -2.44
CA VAL A 50 18.00 27.19 -1.18
C VAL A 50 17.20 27.82 -0.04
N ALA A 51 16.61 29.01 -0.26
CA ALA A 51 15.77 29.65 0.75
C ALA A 51 14.53 28.82 1.12
N LEU A 52 13.90 28.15 0.13
CA LEU A 52 12.80 27.22 0.37
C LEU A 52 13.26 26.01 1.20
N ALA A 53 14.42 25.44 0.86
CA ALA A 53 14.98 24.32 1.62
C ALA A 53 15.26 24.71 3.07
N ASP A 54 15.84 25.89 3.32
CA ASP A 54 16.06 26.40 4.68
C ASP A 54 14.75 26.58 5.46
N ALA A 55 13.75 27.22 4.86
CA ALA A 55 12.44 27.40 5.49
C ALA A 55 11.78 26.05 5.79
N TYR A 56 11.89 25.09 4.86
CA TYR A 56 11.36 23.75 5.02
C TYR A 56 12.06 23.00 6.16
N LEU A 57 13.40 22.98 6.18
CA LEU A 57 14.19 22.34 7.24
C LEU A 57 13.92 22.96 8.61
N PHE A 58 13.79 24.29 8.65
CA PHE A 58 13.41 25.02 9.86
C PHE A 58 12.03 24.61 10.35
N SER A 59 11.03 24.51 9.46
CA SER A 59 9.67 24.06 9.81
C SER A 59 9.64 22.64 10.40
N LEU A 60 10.60 21.79 10.00
CA LEU A 60 10.76 20.43 10.50
C LEU A 60 11.62 20.35 11.77
N LYS A 61 12.16 21.48 12.25
CA LYS A 61 13.12 21.57 13.36
C LYS A 61 14.37 20.72 13.11
N MET A 62 14.82 20.64 11.86
CA MET A 62 15.99 19.86 11.44
C MET A 62 17.26 20.71 11.23
N GLY A 63 17.19 22.01 11.53
CA GLY A 63 18.29 22.96 11.31
C GLY A 63 18.12 23.72 9.99
N THR A 64 19.23 24.29 9.50
CA THR A 64 19.33 24.96 8.19
C THR A 64 20.02 24.04 7.19
N SER A 65 20.05 24.43 5.91
CA SER A 65 20.83 23.74 4.88
C SER A 65 22.31 23.69 5.26
N GLU A 66 22.99 22.68 4.75
CA GLU A 66 24.42 22.50 4.96
C GLU A 66 25.19 23.70 4.40
N GLU A 67 26.23 24.14 5.13
CA GLU A 67 27.03 25.33 4.81
C GLU A 67 27.59 25.32 3.37
N HIS A 68 27.88 24.14 2.85
CA HIS A 68 28.39 23.95 1.48
C HIS A 68 27.39 24.41 0.40
N VAL A 69 26.07 24.28 0.62
CA VAL A 69 25.04 24.71 -0.34
C VAL A 69 25.01 26.24 -0.46
N VAL A 70 25.14 26.93 0.67
CA VAL A 70 25.20 28.40 0.74
C VAL A 70 26.50 28.91 0.10
N ASN A 71 27.61 28.21 0.35
CA ASN A 71 28.91 28.54 -0.26
C ASN A 71 28.90 28.33 -1.78
N ASP A 72 28.33 27.24 -2.31
CA ASP A 72 28.21 26.99 -3.75
C ASP A 72 27.38 28.09 -4.44
N LEU A 73 26.30 28.55 -3.79
CA LEU A 73 25.50 29.67 -4.28
C LEU A 73 26.28 30.99 -4.28
N ALA A 74 27.04 31.27 -3.21
CA ALA A 74 27.90 32.45 -3.14
C ALA A 74 29.01 32.43 -4.20
N MET A 75 29.65 31.27 -4.41
CA MET A 75 30.65 31.06 -5.46
C MET A 75 30.05 31.23 -6.86
N SER A 76 28.82 30.75 -7.09
CA SER A 76 28.10 30.97 -8.34
C SER A 76 27.90 32.47 -8.63
N ARG A 77 27.50 33.26 -7.61
CA ARG A 77 27.36 34.71 -7.73
C ARG A 77 28.70 35.40 -8.04
N SER A 78 29.78 34.96 -7.41
CA SER A 78 31.12 35.47 -7.70
C SER A 78 31.55 35.16 -9.14
N ALA A 79 31.33 33.92 -9.60
CA ALA A 79 31.63 33.51 -10.98
C ALA A 79 30.85 34.35 -12.01
N LEU A 80 29.59 34.69 -11.71
CA LEU A 80 28.77 35.55 -12.56
C LEU A 80 29.35 36.97 -12.67
N ASN A 81 29.82 37.54 -11.55
CA ASN A 81 30.41 38.88 -11.51
C ASN A 81 31.73 38.97 -12.30
N VAL A 82 32.51 37.89 -12.34
CA VAL A 82 33.76 37.78 -13.11
C VAL A 82 33.49 37.46 -14.60
N GLY A 83 32.23 37.28 -15.00
CA GLY A 83 31.87 36.95 -16.38
C GLY A 83 32.03 35.47 -16.75
N ASN A 84 32.31 34.59 -15.78
CA ASN A 84 32.32 33.14 -15.99
C ASN A 84 30.89 32.58 -15.94
N LEU A 85 30.14 32.80 -17.02
CA LEU A 85 28.72 32.45 -17.14
C LEU A 85 28.47 30.94 -16.98
N THR A 86 29.31 30.11 -17.62
CA THR A 86 29.22 28.65 -17.55
C THR A 86 29.48 28.13 -16.13
N GLY A 87 30.50 28.68 -15.45
CA GLY A 87 30.81 28.35 -14.07
C GLY A 87 29.68 28.74 -13.12
N ALA A 88 29.16 29.96 -13.26
CA ALA A 88 28.02 30.43 -12.48
C ALA A 88 26.80 29.51 -12.64
N TYR A 89 26.43 29.19 -13.88
CA TYR A 89 25.30 28.30 -14.17
C TYR A 89 25.47 26.90 -13.55
N ARG A 90 26.65 26.28 -13.69
CA ARG A 90 26.93 24.94 -13.13
C ARG A 90 26.87 24.94 -11.60
N LEU A 91 27.50 25.92 -10.95
CA LEU A 91 27.47 26.05 -9.49
C LEU A 91 26.06 26.29 -8.96
N ALA A 92 25.26 27.14 -9.61
CA ALA A 92 23.86 27.35 -9.24
C ALA A 92 23.02 26.07 -9.39
N THR A 93 23.25 25.30 -10.45
CA THR A 93 22.58 24.01 -10.66
C THR A 93 22.93 23.00 -9.58
N ASN A 94 24.20 22.93 -9.18
CA ASN A 94 24.67 22.05 -8.11
C ASN A 94 24.08 22.43 -6.75
N ALA A 95 24.09 23.72 -6.40
CA ALA A 95 23.48 24.22 -5.16
C ALA A 95 21.98 23.87 -5.09
N MET A 96 21.27 24.04 -6.21
CA MET A 96 19.85 23.65 -6.29
C MET A 96 19.64 22.14 -6.08
N ALA A 97 20.44 21.28 -6.73
CA ALA A 97 20.34 19.84 -6.58
C ALA A 97 20.64 19.37 -5.14
N GLN A 98 21.61 20.00 -4.48
CA GLN A 98 21.92 19.72 -3.08
C GLN A 98 20.79 20.18 -2.13
N ALA A 99 20.20 21.36 -2.38
CA ALA A 99 19.04 21.84 -1.63
C ALA A 99 17.84 20.87 -1.75
N ASP A 100 17.57 20.39 -2.96
CA ASP A 100 16.51 19.41 -3.23
C ASP A 100 16.78 18.08 -2.52
N LEU A 101 18.03 17.61 -2.54
CA LEU A 101 18.45 16.42 -1.81
C LEU A 101 18.27 16.59 -0.29
N ALA A 102 18.60 17.76 0.27
CA ALA A 102 18.42 18.05 1.68
C ALA A 102 16.93 18.02 2.08
N MET A 103 16.05 18.65 1.29
CA MET A 103 14.60 18.58 1.50
C MET A 103 14.08 17.14 1.41
N ALA A 104 14.53 16.36 0.44
CA ALA A 104 14.14 14.96 0.27
C ALA A 104 14.56 14.09 1.47
N LYS A 105 15.81 14.24 1.94
CA LYS A 105 16.32 13.57 3.14
C LYS A 105 15.51 13.94 4.38
N ALA A 106 15.23 15.22 4.58
CA ALA A 106 14.44 15.70 5.72
C ALA A 106 13.00 15.18 5.68
N LYS A 107 12.37 15.15 4.49
CA LYS A 107 11.06 14.53 4.27
C LYS A 107 11.06 13.04 4.61
N ALA A 108 12.08 12.30 4.17
CA ALA A 108 12.23 10.87 4.46
C ALA A 108 12.42 10.62 5.97
N ALA A 109 13.27 11.40 6.63
CA ALA A 109 13.49 11.32 8.08
C ALA A 109 12.21 11.62 8.88
N LYS A 110 11.45 12.65 8.48
CA LYS A 110 10.14 12.96 9.07
C LYS A 110 9.18 11.78 8.90
N LEU A 111 9.04 11.25 7.69
CA LEU A 111 8.17 10.11 7.41
C LEU A 111 8.55 8.88 8.21
N GLN A 112 9.83 8.61 8.41
CA GLN A 112 10.30 7.50 9.23
C GLN A 112 9.93 7.71 10.70
N LYS A 113 10.14 8.92 11.24
CA LYS A 113 9.74 9.26 12.61
C LYS A 113 8.22 9.13 12.82
N ASP A 114 7.43 9.58 11.85
CA ASP A 114 5.97 9.45 11.87
C ASP A 114 5.53 7.98 11.77
N ARG A 115 6.20 7.18 10.93
CA ARG A 115 5.98 5.72 10.85
C ARG A 115 6.17 5.05 12.20
N TRP A 116 7.27 5.34 12.89
CA TRP A 116 7.54 4.78 14.23
C TRP A 116 6.46 5.14 15.25
N ARG A 117 5.92 6.36 15.19
CA ARG A 117 4.79 6.77 16.05
C ARG A 117 3.49 6.03 15.73
N ARG A 118 3.30 5.58 14.49
CA ARG A 118 2.10 4.85 14.05
C ARG A 118 2.22 3.33 14.21
N THR A 119 3.44 2.79 14.25
CA THR A 119 3.70 1.36 14.46
C THR A 119 2.91 0.75 15.62
N PRO A 120 2.81 1.34 16.84
CA PRO A 120 2.03 0.74 17.92
C PRO A 120 0.53 0.66 17.60
N LEU A 121 -0.03 1.66 16.91
CA LEU A 121 -1.44 1.65 16.51
C LEU A 121 -1.72 0.54 15.50
N VAL A 122 -0.82 0.38 14.52
CA VAL A 122 -0.93 -0.67 13.50
C VAL A 122 -0.72 -2.05 14.11
N ALA A 123 0.25 -2.19 15.02
CA ALA A 123 0.46 -3.44 15.76
C ALA A 123 -0.77 -3.81 16.61
N LEU A 124 -1.38 -2.84 17.30
CA LEU A 124 -2.60 -3.04 18.07
C LEU A 124 -3.77 -3.47 17.17
N ALA A 125 -3.90 -2.89 15.97
CA ALA A 125 -4.93 -3.26 15.00
C ALA A 125 -4.69 -4.65 14.38
N LEU A 126 -3.44 -5.08 14.22
CA LEU A 126 -3.07 -6.40 13.68
C LEU A 126 -3.07 -7.52 14.74
N ALA A 127 -2.94 -7.20 16.03
CA ALA A 127 -2.97 -8.16 17.12
C ALA A 127 -4.21 -9.09 17.12
N PRO A 128 -5.47 -8.61 16.98
CA PRO A 128 -6.63 -9.49 16.92
C PRO A 128 -6.63 -10.38 15.67
N LEU A 129 -6.11 -9.89 14.54
CA LEU A 129 -5.95 -10.72 13.34
C LEU A 129 -4.97 -11.87 13.62
N LEU A 130 -3.81 -11.61 14.20
CA LEU A 130 -2.88 -12.69 14.59
C LEU A 130 -3.47 -13.65 15.62
N ALA A 131 -4.23 -13.15 16.60
CA ALA A 131 -4.87 -14.01 17.59
C ALA A 131 -5.95 -14.92 16.96
N THR A 132 -6.77 -14.39 16.05
CA THR A 132 -7.80 -15.17 15.35
C THR A 132 -7.19 -16.16 14.36
N THR A 133 -6.15 -15.78 13.61
CA THR A 133 -5.43 -16.71 12.71
C THR A 133 -4.81 -17.88 13.49
N LEU A 134 -4.14 -17.60 14.62
CA LEU A 134 -3.57 -18.61 15.49
C LEU A 134 -4.64 -19.49 16.16
N GLY A 135 -5.76 -18.88 16.59
CA GLY A 135 -6.89 -19.61 17.16
C GLY A 135 -7.53 -20.58 16.16
N VAL A 136 -7.77 -20.13 14.92
CA VAL A 136 -8.28 -20.99 13.84
C VAL A 136 -7.28 -22.11 13.55
N LEU A 137 -6.00 -21.79 13.42
CA LEU A 137 -4.95 -22.79 13.20
C LEU A 137 -4.90 -23.83 14.34
N ALA A 138 -4.99 -23.39 15.59
CA ALA A 138 -5.00 -24.28 16.75
C ALA A 138 -6.25 -25.19 16.77
N VAL A 139 -7.43 -24.67 16.44
CA VAL A 139 -8.66 -25.47 16.32
C VAL A 139 -8.54 -26.50 15.21
N LEU A 140 -8.02 -26.12 14.04
CA LEU A 140 -7.77 -27.06 12.94
C LEU A 140 -6.79 -28.14 13.41
N LEU A 141 -5.62 -27.75 13.94
CA LEU A 141 -4.62 -28.71 14.43
C LEU A 141 -5.17 -29.65 15.51
N ASN A 142 -6.00 -29.16 16.43
CA ASN A 142 -6.60 -29.99 17.48
C ASN A 142 -7.69 -30.91 16.93
N ARG A 143 -8.55 -30.43 16.02
CA ARG A 143 -9.60 -31.24 15.37
C ARG A 143 -9.00 -32.32 14.46
N TYR A 144 -7.82 -32.08 13.89
CA TYR A 144 -7.06 -33.05 13.07
C TYR A 144 -6.00 -33.84 13.83
N ARG A 145 -5.85 -33.68 15.16
CA ARG A 145 -5.00 -34.57 15.98
C ARG A 145 -5.28 -36.09 15.84
N PRO A 146 -6.52 -36.59 15.61
CA PRO A 146 -6.73 -38.03 15.45
C PRO A 146 -6.11 -38.61 14.17
N ILE A 147 -5.61 -37.79 13.24
CA ILE A 147 -4.91 -38.24 12.02
C ILE A 147 -3.49 -38.77 12.33
N ARG A 148 -3.00 -38.71 13.59
CA ARG A 148 -1.79 -39.48 13.98
C ARG A 148 -1.97 -41.00 13.90
N ALA A 149 -3.20 -41.51 13.72
CA ALA A 149 -3.44 -42.91 13.36
C ALA A 149 -3.17 -43.22 11.87
N LEU A 150 -2.96 -42.22 11.00
CA LEU A 150 -2.69 -42.39 9.56
C LEU A 150 -1.20 -42.61 9.22
N ARG A 151 -0.36 -42.98 10.19
CA ARG A 151 0.99 -43.53 9.91
C ARG A 151 0.98 -44.89 9.18
N LEU A 152 -0.18 -45.40 8.78
CA LEU A 152 -0.33 -46.70 8.10
C LEU A 152 -0.95 -46.64 6.69
N PHE A 153 -1.26 -45.46 6.13
CA PHE A 153 -1.82 -45.40 4.78
C PHE A 153 -0.82 -44.87 3.74
N PRO A 154 -0.63 -45.58 2.60
CA PRO A 154 0.29 -45.17 1.55
C PRO A 154 -0.17 -43.87 0.84
N PRO A 155 0.78 -43.04 0.37
CA PRO A 155 0.51 -41.71 -0.21
C PRO A 155 -0.33 -41.72 -1.51
N SER A 156 -0.54 -42.89 -2.13
CA SER A 156 -1.40 -43.02 -3.31
C SER A 156 -2.91 -42.96 -3.00
N ALA A 157 -3.32 -43.12 -1.74
CA ALA A 157 -4.74 -43.08 -1.35
C ALA A 157 -5.26 -41.66 -1.04
N LEU A 158 -4.39 -40.66 -0.92
CA LEU A 158 -4.76 -39.27 -0.59
C LEU A 158 -5.46 -38.51 -1.73
N TRP A 159 -5.49 -39.08 -2.94
CA TRP A 159 -6.04 -38.43 -4.14
C TRP A 159 -7.53 -38.72 -4.41
N LEU A 160 -8.20 -39.56 -3.63
CA LEU A 160 -9.61 -39.91 -3.90
C LEU A 160 -10.64 -39.58 -2.79
N ASP A 161 -10.23 -39.15 -1.59
CA ASP A 161 -11.21 -38.91 -0.52
C ASP A 161 -11.52 -37.43 -0.29
N SER A 162 -12.81 -37.10 -0.25
CA SER A 162 -13.41 -35.75 -0.16
C SER A 162 -13.33 -35.15 1.25
N SER A 163 -12.27 -35.45 1.98
CA SER A 163 -12.18 -35.12 3.39
C SER A 163 -11.77 -33.65 3.64
N PRO A 164 -12.22 -33.06 4.77
CA PRO A 164 -11.97 -31.67 5.13
C PRO A 164 -10.47 -31.27 5.21
N GLY A 165 -9.56 -32.24 5.22
CA GLY A 165 -8.12 -32.02 5.15
C GLY A 165 -7.66 -31.33 3.86
N ARG A 166 -8.33 -31.56 2.72
CA ARG A 166 -8.00 -30.86 1.46
C ARG A 166 -8.31 -29.37 1.51
N PHE A 167 -9.38 -29.01 2.22
CA PHE A 167 -9.77 -27.61 2.39
C PHE A 167 -8.75 -26.86 3.26
N ALA A 168 -8.29 -27.49 4.34
CA ALA A 168 -7.23 -26.94 5.19
C ALA A 168 -5.88 -26.79 4.45
N VAL A 169 -5.51 -27.77 3.61
CA VAL A 169 -4.29 -27.71 2.78
C VAL A 169 -4.40 -26.64 1.69
N ALA A 170 -5.57 -26.46 1.07
CA ALA A 170 -5.81 -25.39 0.10
C ALA A 170 -5.70 -24.00 0.77
N LEU A 171 -6.28 -23.83 1.96
CA LEU A 171 -6.23 -22.55 2.68
C LEU A 171 -4.82 -22.22 3.20
N THR A 172 -4.07 -23.22 3.66
CA THR A 172 -2.67 -23.02 4.11
C THR A 172 -1.71 -22.81 2.94
N GLY A 173 -1.86 -23.56 1.84
CA GLY A 173 -1.13 -23.31 0.60
C GLY A 173 -1.41 -21.91 0.04
N PHE A 174 -2.63 -21.42 0.23
CA PHE A 174 -3.05 -20.08 -0.17
C PHE A 174 -2.44 -18.96 0.70
N GLY A 175 -2.46 -19.11 2.03
CA GLY A 175 -1.73 -18.21 2.94
C GLY A 175 -0.22 -18.18 2.65
N ALA A 176 0.36 -19.33 2.31
CA ALA A 176 1.76 -19.43 1.90
C ALA A 176 2.03 -18.72 0.55
N ALA A 177 1.11 -18.79 -0.43
CA ALA A 177 1.25 -18.10 -1.71
C ALA A 177 1.18 -16.57 -1.57
N ILE A 178 0.28 -16.04 -0.73
CA ILE A 178 0.23 -14.60 -0.42
C ILE A 178 1.53 -14.16 0.26
N THR A 179 2.00 -14.92 1.24
CA THR A 179 3.23 -14.61 2.00
C THR A 179 4.47 -14.70 1.11
N ALA A 180 4.54 -15.71 0.22
CA ALA A 180 5.61 -15.87 -0.77
C ALA A 180 5.59 -14.75 -1.81
N GLY A 181 4.40 -14.29 -2.24
CA GLY A 181 4.27 -13.12 -3.08
C GLY A 181 4.82 -11.86 -2.40
N LEU A 182 4.40 -11.60 -1.16
CA LEU A 182 4.90 -10.46 -0.36
C LEU A 182 6.42 -10.52 -0.18
N LEU A 183 6.99 -11.68 0.10
CA LEU A 183 8.44 -11.87 0.24
C LEU A 183 9.20 -11.75 -1.09
N ALA A 184 8.65 -12.25 -2.20
CA ALA A 184 9.25 -12.13 -3.52
C ALA A 184 9.32 -10.68 -4.01
N THR A 185 8.38 -9.83 -3.58
CA THR A 185 8.46 -8.37 -3.83
C THR A 185 9.53 -7.67 -2.99
N GLN A 186 10.02 -8.28 -1.92
CA GLN A 186 11.13 -7.74 -1.13
C GLN A 186 12.51 -8.26 -1.57
N SER A 187 12.61 -9.45 -2.16
CA SER A 187 13.89 -10.16 -2.26
C SER A 187 14.69 -10.00 -3.57
N GLY A 188 14.16 -9.37 -4.62
CA GLY A 188 15.01 -9.07 -5.77
C GLY A 188 14.29 -8.93 -7.09
N SER A 189 14.04 -7.70 -7.49
CA SER A 189 14.29 -7.31 -8.87
C SER A 189 14.75 -5.87 -8.88
N SER A 190 15.84 -5.63 -9.58
CA SER A 190 16.36 -4.33 -9.98
C SER A 190 15.43 -3.64 -10.99
N VAL A 191 14.11 -3.71 -10.77
CA VAL A 191 13.15 -2.82 -11.41
C VAL A 191 13.48 -1.45 -10.85
N TYR A 192 14.11 -0.62 -11.70
CA TYR A 192 14.58 0.74 -11.43
C TYR A 192 13.85 1.37 -10.24
N TRP A 193 14.54 1.38 -9.10
CA TRP A 193 14.18 2.19 -7.95
C TRP A 193 14.32 3.65 -8.37
N GLN A 194 13.32 4.19 -9.08
CA GLN A 194 13.14 5.62 -9.10
C GLN A 194 12.81 6.02 -7.65
N PRO A 195 13.56 6.96 -7.05
CA PRO A 195 13.26 7.47 -5.74
C PRO A 195 11.89 8.17 -5.78
N GLY A 196 10.82 7.41 -5.51
CA GLY A 196 9.44 7.91 -5.53
C GLY A 196 8.37 6.95 -6.08
N GLY A 197 8.72 5.91 -6.85
CA GLY A 197 7.73 5.06 -7.51
C GLY A 197 7.88 3.58 -7.13
N TRP A 198 7.02 3.07 -6.25
CA TRP A 198 6.77 1.63 -6.20
C TRP A 198 5.95 1.24 -7.45
N PRO A 199 6.13 0.04 -8.03
CA PRO A 199 5.21 -0.46 -9.04
C PRO A 199 3.87 -0.79 -8.35
N THR A 200 3.00 0.23 -8.24
CA THR A 200 1.67 0.14 -7.62
C THR A 200 0.85 -0.99 -8.24
N THR A 201 1.04 -1.27 -9.52
CA THR A 201 0.41 -2.36 -10.27
C THR A 201 0.65 -3.75 -9.70
N ALA A 202 1.79 -4.00 -9.02
CA ALA A 202 2.09 -5.30 -8.43
C ALA A 202 1.27 -5.51 -7.14
N LEU A 203 1.25 -4.51 -6.26
CA LEU A 203 0.45 -4.53 -5.03
C LEU A 203 -1.05 -4.62 -5.36
N GLU A 204 -1.50 -3.90 -6.38
CA GLU A 204 -2.88 -3.93 -6.88
C GLU A 204 -3.30 -5.32 -7.37
N ARG A 205 -2.46 -5.95 -8.20
CA ARG A 205 -2.73 -7.31 -8.69
C ARG A 205 -2.72 -8.31 -7.54
N MET A 206 -1.83 -8.14 -6.57
CA MET A 206 -1.77 -9.01 -5.40
C MET A 206 -3.00 -8.87 -4.51
N LEU A 207 -3.43 -7.64 -4.23
CA LEU A 207 -4.63 -7.39 -3.45
C LEU A 207 -5.88 -7.89 -4.18
N GLY A 208 -6.02 -7.57 -5.47
CA GLY A 208 -7.14 -8.08 -6.28
C GLY A 208 -7.19 -9.60 -6.33
N VAL A 209 -6.05 -10.27 -6.57
CA VAL A 209 -5.98 -11.74 -6.55
C VAL A 209 -6.31 -12.29 -5.17
N ALA A 210 -5.80 -11.69 -4.09
CA ALA A 210 -6.08 -12.11 -2.72
C ALA A 210 -7.57 -11.98 -2.36
N SER A 211 -8.21 -10.86 -2.70
CA SER A 211 -9.64 -10.62 -2.46
C SER A 211 -10.52 -11.62 -3.23
N TRP A 212 -10.27 -11.83 -4.53
CA TRP A 212 -11.07 -12.75 -5.35
C TRP A 212 -10.96 -14.20 -4.89
N SER A 213 -9.76 -14.66 -4.57
CA SER A 213 -9.53 -16.02 -4.10
C SER A 213 -10.08 -16.26 -2.69
N LEU A 214 -10.11 -15.24 -1.83
CA LEU A 214 -10.80 -15.27 -0.54
C LEU A 214 -12.32 -15.39 -0.69
N ILE A 215 -12.92 -14.66 -1.62
CA ILE A 215 -14.34 -14.77 -1.96
C ILE A 215 -14.64 -16.19 -2.46
N LEU A 216 -13.86 -16.70 -3.41
CA LEU A 216 -14.01 -18.05 -3.94
C LEU A 216 -13.83 -19.13 -2.87
N SER A 217 -12.85 -18.98 -1.98
CA SER A 217 -12.62 -19.91 -0.87
C SER A 217 -13.80 -19.92 0.11
N SER A 218 -14.37 -18.75 0.40
CA SER A 218 -15.53 -18.63 1.28
C SER A 218 -16.79 -19.23 0.67
N LEU A 219 -17.01 -19.05 -0.64
CA LEU A 219 -18.09 -19.72 -1.38
C LEU A 219 -17.91 -21.24 -1.42
N ALA A 220 -16.70 -21.72 -1.67
CA ALA A 220 -16.38 -23.14 -1.67
C ALA A 220 -16.60 -23.77 -0.29
N LEU A 221 -16.23 -23.07 0.79
CA LEU A 221 -16.49 -23.53 2.15
C LEU A 221 -17.98 -23.56 2.47
N GLY A 222 -18.72 -22.51 2.10
CA GLY A 222 -20.17 -22.48 2.27
C GLY A 222 -20.86 -23.65 1.56
N PHE A 223 -20.45 -23.95 0.33
CA PHE A 223 -20.95 -25.09 -0.42
C PHE A 223 -20.57 -26.44 0.22
N TYR A 224 -19.34 -26.56 0.72
CA TYR A 224 -18.89 -27.76 1.44
C TYR A 224 -19.72 -28.02 2.70
N LEU A 225 -19.88 -27.00 3.56
CA LEU A 225 -20.64 -27.12 4.79
C LEU A 225 -22.13 -27.43 4.52
N PHE A 226 -22.68 -26.87 3.45
CA PHE A 226 -24.04 -27.19 2.98
C PHE A 226 -24.15 -28.67 2.57
N ARG A 227 -23.19 -29.18 1.80
CA ARG A 227 -23.15 -30.58 1.35
C ARG A 227 -23.06 -31.57 2.51
N GLU A 228 -22.23 -31.27 3.51
CA GLU A 228 -22.02 -32.14 4.69
C GLU A 228 -23.15 -32.08 5.72
N ARG A 229 -24.19 -31.28 5.47
CA ARG A 229 -25.34 -31.10 6.38
C ARG A 229 -24.91 -30.74 7.80
N VAL A 230 -23.87 -29.92 7.92
CA VAL A 230 -23.38 -29.41 9.21
C VAL A 230 -24.54 -28.77 9.96
N GLU A 231 -24.59 -28.95 11.28
CA GLU A 231 -25.65 -28.37 12.11
C GLU A 231 -25.71 -26.84 11.88
N PRO A 232 -26.92 -26.26 11.78
CA PRO A 232 -27.08 -24.83 11.48
C PRO A 232 -26.28 -23.91 12.42
N GLY A 233 -26.16 -24.29 13.69
CA GLY A 233 -25.37 -23.56 14.68
C GLY A 233 -23.86 -23.56 14.39
N GLU A 234 -23.31 -24.70 13.94
CA GLU A 234 -21.91 -24.77 13.52
C GLU A 234 -21.66 -24.02 12.21
N PHE A 235 -22.60 -24.12 11.25
CA PHE A 235 -22.53 -23.38 9.99
C PHE A 235 -22.46 -21.86 10.24
N PHE A 236 -23.35 -21.34 11.08
CA PHE A 236 -23.39 -19.91 11.42
C PHE A 236 -22.10 -19.43 12.11
N ARG A 237 -21.57 -20.21 13.06
CA ARG A 237 -20.29 -19.90 13.73
C ARG A 237 -19.13 -19.85 12.75
N LEU A 238 -19.04 -20.81 11.82
CA LEU A 238 -17.98 -20.84 10.80
C LEU A 238 -18.11 -19.67 9.81
N GLY A 239 -19.33 -19.34 9.37
CA GLY A 239 -19.59 -18.19 8.51
C GLY A 239 -19.21 -16.85 9.15
N LEU A 240 -19.53 -16.65 10.43
CA LEU A 240 -19.11 -15.47 11.19
C LEU A 240 -17.58 -15.39 11.33
N LEU A 241 -16.91 -16.51 11.59
CA LEU A 241 -15.45 -16.55 11.67
C LEU A 241 -14.80 -16.17 10.33
N LEU A 242 -15.29 -16.71 9.22
CA LEU A 242 -14.77 -16.41 7.87
C LEU A 242 -15.00 -14.96 7.46
N SER A 243 -16.21 -14.44 7.65
CA SER A 243 -16.55 -13.06 7.33
C SER A 243 -15.71 -12.07 8.15
N THR A 244 -15.52 -12.35 9.44
CA THR A 244 -14.61 -11.58 10.29
C THR A 244 -13.19 -11.62 9.75
N TRP A 245 -12.69 -12.80 9.36
CA TRP A 245 -11.36 -12.97 8.78
C TRP A 245 -11.17 -12.19 7.46
N LEU A 246 -12.19 -12.18 6.59
CA LEU A 246 -12.21 -11.42 5.35
C LEU A 246 -12.09 -9.92 5.60
N ILE A 247 -12.90 -9.39 6.51
CA ILE A 247 -12.86 -7.97 6.88
C ILE A 247 -11.46 -7.59 7.39
N TYR A 248 -10.86 -8.43 8.23
CA TYR A 248 -9.53 -8.17 8.74
C TYR A 248 -8.45 -8.22 7.65
N LEU A 249 -8.54 -9.12 6.67
CA LEU A 249 -7.60 -9.17 5.56
C LEU A 249 -7.67 -7.93 4.67
N GLU A 250 -8.88 -7.41 4.42
CA GLU A 250 -9.08 -6.14 3.70
C GLU A 250 -8.59 -4.93 4.52
N LEU A 251 -8.61 -5.03 5.86
CA LEU A 251 -8.08 -4.00 6.74
C LEU A 251 -6.54 -3.90 6.67
N VAL A 252 -5.83 -5.01 6.43
CA VAL A 252 -4.35 -5.04 6.37
C VAL A 252 -3.77 -4.04 5.35
N PRO A 253 -4.16 -4.01 4.06
CA PRO A 253 -3.62 -3.04 3.11
C PRO A 253 -3.94 -1.60 3.50
N VAL A 254 -5.13 -1.34 4.03
CA VAL A 254 -5.53 0.00 4.52
C VAL A 254 -4.61 0.44 5.67
N LEU A 255 -4.35 -0.46 6.63
CA LEU A 255 -3.44 -0.21 7.74
C LEU A 255 -1.99 -0.02 7.29
N LEU A 256 -1.53 -0.78 6.29
CA LEU A 256 -0.19 -0.64 5.73
C LEU A 256 -0.01 0.69 5.00
N LEU A 257 -1.02 1.12 4.22
CA LEU A 257 -1.03 2.44 3.57
C LEU A 257 -1.06 3.56 4.61
N TYR A 258 -1.91 3.44 5.64
CA TYR A 258 -1.96 4.37 6.76
C TYR A 258 -0.61 4.45 7.50
N TRP A 259 0.02 3.31 7.75
CA TRP A 259 1.34 3.27 8.38
C TRP A 259 2.37 4.02 7.52
N ARG A 260 2.45 3.69 6.22
CA ARG A 260 3.43 4.21 5.27
C ARG A 260 3.32 5.73 5.08
N ASP A 261 2.11 6.20 4.77
CA ASP A 261 1.89 7.56 4.26
C ASP A 261 1.14 8.45 5.26
N GLY A 262 0.42 7.86 6.21
CA GLY A 262 -0.40 8.54 7.20
C GLY A 262 -1.81 8.82 6.71
N LEU A 263 -2.59 9.49 7.55
CA LEU A 263 -3.86 10.12 7.15
C LEU A 263 -3.55 11.37 6.32
N ARG A 264 -3.14 11.19 5.06
CA ARG A 264 -3.07 12.28 4.09
C ARG A 264 -4.45 12.46 3.45
N LEU A 265 -5.36 13.06 4.20
CA LEU A 265 -6.49 13.81 3.62
C LEU A 265 -5.91 15.16 3.18
N THR A 266 -5.11 15.16 2.11
CA THR A 266 -4.70 16.43 1.51
C THR A 266 -5.92 17.02 0.81
N TRP A 267 -6.23 18.28 1.09
CA TRP A 267 -7.26 19.05 0.36
C TRP A 267 -6.93 19.21 -1.13
N TYR A 268 -5.69 18.95 -1.52
CA TYR A 268 -5.32 18.68 -2.90
C TYR A 268 -5.84 17.32 -3.29
N ILE A 269 -6.66 17.31 -4.35
CA ILE A 269 -7.20 16.14 -5.07
C ILE A 269 -6.22 14.98 -4.85
N PRO A 270 -6.58 13.99 -4.01
CA PRO A 270 -5.75 12.82 -3.82
C PRO A 270 -5.39 12.30 -5.20
N ASP A 271 -4.16 11.81 -5.36
CA ASP A 271 -3.75 11.07 -6.54
C ASP A 271 -4.93 10.17 -6.96
N ALA A 272 -5.38 10.22 -8.23
CA ALA A 272 -6.69 9.67 -8.65
C ALA A 272 -6.88 8.21 -8.17
N TRP A 273 -5.76 7.52 -7.99
CA TRP A 273 -5.59 6.24 -7.33
C TRP A 273 -6.11 6.15 -5.88
N VAL A 274 -5.70 7.05 -4.99
CA VAL A 274 -6.15 7.11 -3.59
C VAL A 274 -7.65 7.42 -3.53
N LEU A 275 -8.10 8.30 -4.42
CA LEU A 275 -9.52 8.63 -4.62
C LEU A 275 -10.34 7.44 -5.11
N TRP A 276 -9.74 6.47 -5.80
CA TRP A 276 -10.41 5.23 -6.21
C TRP A 276 -10.37 4.17 -5.11
N LEU A 277 -9.23 3.97 -4.45
CA LEU A 277 -9.08 2.97 -3.39
C LEU A 277 -10.01 3.21 -2.19
N TRP A 278 -10.23 4.47 -1.81
CA TRP A 278 -11.10 4.81 -0.69
C TRP A 278 -12.55 4.38 -0.88
N PRO A 279 -13.27 4.80 -1.94
CA PRO A 279 -14.62 4.34 -2.19
C PRO A 279 -14.66 2.85 -2.49
N THR A 280 -13.66 2.26 -3.15
CA THR A 280 -13.66 0.80 -3.38
C THR A 280 -13.53 0.03 -2.06
N ALA A 281 -12.65 0.45 -1.14
CA ALA A 281 -12.54 -0.14 0.19
C ALA A 281 -13.81 0.06 1.02
N LEU A 282 -14.43 1.26 0.95
CA LEU A 282 -15.71 1.55 1.61
C LEU A 282 -16.84 0.69 1.05
N THR A 283 -16.90 0.53 -0.28
CA THR A 283 -17.90 -0.28 -0.97
C THR A 283 -17.71 -1.75 -0.64
N LEU A 284 -16.47 -2.24 -0.57
CA LEU A 284 -16.14 -3.60 -0.13
C LEU A 284 -16.53 -3.82 1.34
N LEU A 285 -16.23 -2.88 2.23
CA LEU A 285 -16.65 -2.92 3.63
C LEU A 285 -18.18 -2.96 3.76
N PHE A 286 -18.88 -2.13 2.99
CA PHE A 286 -20.34 -2.08 2.99
C PHE A 286 -20.95 -3.37 2.41
N ALA A 287 -20.37 -3.89 1.34
CA ALA A 287 -20.78 -5.16 0.74
C ALA A 287 -20.52 -6.35 1.68
N LEU A 288 -19.39 -6.37 2.38
CA LEU A 288 -19.08 -7.37 3.42
C LEU A 288 -20.04 -7.26 4.60
N ALA A 289 -20.33 -6.04 5.07
CA ALA A 289 -21.28 -5.82 6.15
C ALA A 289 -22.71 -6.25 5.74
N ALA A 290 -23.14 -5.87 4.53
CA ALA A 290 -24.42 -6.28 3.98
C ALA A 290 -24.50 -7.81 3.80
N ALA A 291 -23.44 -8.43 3.28
CA ALA A 291 -23.36 -9.88 3.13
C ALA A 291 -23.40 -10.59 4.50
N ALA A 292 -22.71 -10.07 5.51
CA ALA A 292 -22.73 -10.63 6.87
C ALA A 292 -24.14 -10.58 7.49
N VAL A 293 -24.97 -9.61 7.11
CA VAL A 293 -26.37 -9.50 7.57
C VAL A 293 -27.33 -10.36 6.74
N VAL A 294 -27.15 -10.39 5.41
CA VAL A 294 -28.11 -11.01 4.47
C VAL A 294 -27.84 -12.50 4.23
N VAL A 295 -26.58 -12.93 4.19
CA VAL A 295 -26.24 -14.32 3.88
C VAL A 295 -26.78 -15.29 4.94
N PRO A 296 -26.66 -15.03 6.26
CA PRO A 296 -27.17 -15.97 7.25
C PRO A 296 -28.69 -16.28 7.16
N PRO A 297 -29.60 -15.29 7.07
CA PRO A 297 -31.03 -15.59 6.96
C PRO A 297 -31.39 -16.28 5.64
N VAL A 298 -30.72 -15.94 4.52
CA VAL A 298 -30.93 -16.62 3.24
C VAL A 298 -30.52 -18.08 3.33
N VAL A 299 -29.34 -18.37 3.89
CA VAL A 299 -28.89 -19.76 4.08
C VAL A 299 -29.80 -20.52 5.05
N ALA A 300 -30.24 -19.88 6.14
CA ALA A 300 -31.18 -20.49 7.07
C ALA A 300 -32.52 -20.84 6.39
N ALA A 301 -33.03 -19.98 5.52
CA ALA A 301 -34.24 -20.23 4.75
C ALA A 301 -34.08 -21.41 3.78
N PHE A 302 -32.98 -21.46 3.02
CA PHE A 302 -32.69 -22.61 2.14
C PHE A 302 -32.53 -23.91 2.92
N TYR A 303 -31.89 -23.86 4.08
CA TYR A 303 -31.73 -25.04 4.93
C TYR A 303 -33.08 -25.52 5.49
N ALA A 304 -33.94 -24.60 5.94
CA ALA A 304 -35.28 -24.94 6.42
C ALA A 304 -36.14 -25.59 5.32
N LEU A 305 -36.08 -25.06 4.10
CA LEU A 305 -36.75 -25.65 2.93
C LEU A 305 -36.22 -27.06 2.63
N ALA A 306 -34.90 -27.23 2.59
CA ALA A 306 -34.26 -28.53 2.34
C ALA A 306 -34.58 -29.56 3.44
N TRP A 307 -34.66 -29.12 4.70
CA TRP A 307 -35.04 -29.98 5.82
C TRP A 307 -36.50 -30.43 5.71
N SER A 308 -37.42 -29.51 5.42
CA SER A 308 -38.86 -29.80 5.30
C SER A 308 -39.14 -30.81 4.18
N SER A 309 -38.47 -30.68 3.04
CA SER A 309 -38.57 -31.63 1.92
C SER A 309 -38.12 -33.05 2.30
N ASN A 310 -37.20 -33.18 3.25
CA ASN A 310 -36.64 -34.48 3.65
C ASN A 310 -37.40 -35.15 4.80
N SER A 311 -38.14 -34.39 5.62
CA SER A 311 -38.97 -34.97 6.68
C SER A 311 -40.16 -35.76 6.13
N ASP A 312 -40.66 -35.40 4.95
CA ASP A 312 -41.76 -36.11 4.31
C ASP A 312 -41.32 -37.48 3.77
N ASN A 313 -40.05 -37.61 3.34
CA ASN A 313 -39.48 -38.87 2.87
C ASN A 313 -39.17 -39.89 3.99
N ARG A 314 -39.23 -39.50 5.28
CA ARG A 314 -38.99 -40.43 6.40
C ARG A 314 -40.25 -41.08 6.97
N LYS A 315 -41.44 -40.72 6.45
CA LYS A 315 -42.73 -41.26 6.90
C LYS A 315 -43.29 -42.35 5.99
N LEU A 316 -42.52 -42.77 4.98
CA LEU A 316 -42.78 -43.91 4.10
C LEU A 316 -41.79 -45.03 4.43
#